data_AF-A0A7C2RBV0-F1
#
_entry.id   AF-A0A7C2RBV0-F1
#
_cell.length_a   1.000
_cell.length_b   1.000
_cell.length_c   1.000
_cell.angle_alpha   90.00
_cell.angle_beta   90.00
_cell.angle_gamma   90.00
#
_symmetry.space_group_name_H-M   'P 1'
#
loop_
_entity.id
_entity.type
_entity.pdbx_description
1 polymer ?
#
loop_
_entity_poly.entity_id
_entity_poly.type
_entity_poly.pdbx_seq_one_letter_code
_entity_poly.pdbx_strand_id
1 'polypeptide(L)'
;MEDEFLKLALGLIESNENHERYRGKECINMIASEGIKSPAVNEMLHLSKDLDSRYAEGENDLKGHVKARHYQGQKFITKIEDYTADLMKSLFGCNWADVRLVSGTHANLATFKGLSMATKNDRMVVLPLSAGAHIT
;
A
#
# COMPACT_ATOMS: atom_id res chain seq x y z
N MET A 1 34.54 -9.50 10.14
CA MET A 1 33.10 -9.39 10.42
C MET A 1 32.58 -8.01 10.04
N GLU A 2 33.18 -6.91 10.52
CA GLU A 2 32.86 -5.53 10.07
C GLU A 2 33.08 -5.31 8.56
N ASP A 3 34.20 -5.83 8.02
CA ASP A 3 34.55 -5.70 6.60
C ASP A 3 33.56 -6.42 5.64
N GLU A 4 33.03 -7.56 6.08
CA GLU A 4 32.05 -8.32 5.31
C GLU A 4 30.66 -7.66 5.34
N PHE A 5 30.25 -7.15 6.51
CA PHE A 5 28.99 -6.43 6.64
C PHE A 5 28.96 -5.17 5.76
N LEU A 6 30.04 -4.36 5.81
CA LEU A 6 30.12 -3.14 5.01
C LEU A 6 30.10 -3.45 3.51
N LYS A 7 30.82 -4.50 3.09
CA LYS A 7 30.78 -4.97 1.70
C LYS A 7 29.37 -5.37 1.25
N LEU A 8 28.63 -6.10 2.09
CA LEU A 8 27.25 -6.48 1.79
C LEU A 8 26.32 -5.27 1.72
N ALA A 9 26.47 -4.31 2.64
CA ALA A 9 25.66 -3.09 2.66
C ALA A 9 25.89 -2.23 1.41
N LEU A 10 27.15 -2.05 0.99
CA LEU A 10 27.48 -1.33 -0.24
C LEU A 10 26.96 -2.07 -1.48
N GLY A 11 27.11 -3.39 -1.51
CA GLY A 11 26.57 -4.22 -2.60
C GLY A 11 25.04 -4.14 -2.72
N LEU A 12 24.32 -4.02 -1.59
CA LEU A 12 22.87 -3.80 -1.59
C LEU A 12 22.50 -2.46 -2.23
N ILE A 13 23.19 -1.38 -1.86
CA ILE A 13 22.96 -0.04 -2.42
C ILE A 13 23.21 -0.05 -3.93
N GLU A 14 24.36 -0.55 -4.35
CA GLU A 14 24.74 -0.63 -5.76
C GLU A 14 23.76 -1.48 -6.58
N SER A 15 23.33 -2.63 -6.03
CA SER A 15 22.34 -3.49 -6.69
C SER A 15 20.99 -2.80 -6.87
N ASN A 16 20.55 -2.03 -5.87
CA ASN A 16 19.30 -1.28 -5.95
C ASN A 16 19.37 -0.17 -7.00
N GLU A 17 20.46 0.59 -7.05
CA GLU A 17 20.68 1.63 -8.06
C GLU A 17 20.73 1.05 -9.49
N ASN A 18 21.43 -0.07 -9.65
CA ASN A 18 21.51 -0.77 -10.94
C ASN A 18 20.15 -1.33 -11.37
N HIS A 19 19.33 -1.83 -10.43
CA HIS A 19 17.97 -2.31 -10.73
C HIS A 19 17.08 -1.19 -11.28
N GLU A 20 17.05 -0.03 -10.59
CA GLU A 20 16.26 1.12 -11.02
C GLU A 20 16.69 1.61 -12.42
N ARG A 21 18.00 1.64 -12.69
CA ARG A 21 18.53 1.98 -14.03
C ARG A 21 18.09 0.95 -15.07
N TYR A 22 18.27 -0.34 -14.79
CA TYR A 22 17.98 -1.41 -15.74
C TYR A 22 16.49 -1.44 -16.11
N ARG A 23 15.59 -1.46 -15.12
CA ARG A 23 14.13 -1.44 -15.35
C ARG A 23 13.65 -0.12 -15.95
N GLY A 24 14.26 1.00 -15.57
CA GLY A 24 13.83 2.34 -15.98
C GLY A 24 14.35 2.81 -17.34
N LYS A 25 15.49 2.29 -17.82
CA LYS A 25 16.15 2.80 -19.04
C LYS A 25 16.51 1.73 -20.07
N GLU A 26 16.67 0.48 -19.65
CA GLU A 26 17.27 -0.58 -20.49
C GLU A 26 16.26 -1.69 -20.84
N CYS A 27 15.10 -1.71 -20.16
CA CYS A 27 14.04 -2.69 -20.36
C CYS A 27 12.82 -2.11 -21.08
N ILE A 28 12.15 -2.97 -21.87
CA ILE A 28 10.75 -2.80 -22.23
C ILE A 28 9.92 -3.60 -21.22
N ASN A 29 9.18 -2.93 -20.36
CA ASN A 29 8.44 -3.56 -19.27
C ASN A 29 7.07 -4.07 -19.76
N MET A 30 6.93 -5.39 -19.91
CA MET A 30 5.73 -6.02 -20.51
C MET A 30 4.85 -6.78 -19.51
N ILE A 31 5.13 -6.68 -18.20
CA ILE A 31 4.29 -7.31 -17.18
C ILE A 31 3.05 -6.44 -17.00
N ALA A 32 1.88 -6.99 -17.31
CA ALA A 32 0.62 -6.23 -17.38
C ALA A 32 0.20 -5.57 -16.05
N SER A 33 0.62 -6.13 -14.91
CA SER A 33 0.31 -5.59 -13.58
C SER A 33 1.35 -4.59 -13.06
N GLU A 34 2.45 -4.37 -13.78
CA GLU A 34 3.44 -3.35 -13.41
C GLU A 34 3.07 -1.99 -14.03
N GLY A 35 3.42 -0.92 -13.32
CA GLY A 35 3.14 0.45 -13.75
C GLY A 35 4.31 1.38 -13.47
N ILE A 36 4.41 2.45 -14.25
CA ILE A 36 5.40 3.51 -14.06
C ILE A 36 4.79 4.59 -13.15
N LYS A 37 5.51 4.93 -12.08
CA LYS A 37 5.10 5.98 -11.13
C LYS A 37 5.21 7.36 -11.80
N SER A 38 4.20 8.20 -11.62
CA SER A 38 4.24 9.59 -12.09
C SER A 38 5.23 10.42 -11.26
N PRO A 39 5.70 11.59 -11.75
CA PRO A 39 6.54 12.50 -10.97
C PRO A 39 5.93 12.87 -9.62
N ALA A 40 4.60 13.06 -9.57
CA ALA A 40 3.89 13.38 -8.33
C ALA A 40 3.95 12.21 -7.31
N VAL A 41 3.83 10.97 -7.77
CA VAL A 41 3.96 9.78 -6.90
C VAL A 41 5.39 9.67 -6.37
N ASN A 42 6.40 9.91 -7.21
CA ASN A 42 7.80 9.89 -6.77
C ASN A 42 8.09 10.97 -5.72
N GLU A 43 7.56 12.17 -5.88
CA GLU A 43 7.67 13.25 -4.88
C GLU A 43 7.02 12.85 -3.55
N MET A 44 5.81 12.29 -3.59
CA MET A 44 5.13 11.82 -2.37
C MET A 44 5.90 10.73 -1.63
N LEU A 45 6.50 9.78 -2.36
CA LEU A 45 7.38 8.76 -1.76
C LEU A 45 8.62 9.40 -1.11
N HIS A 46 9.21 10.41 -1.75
CA HIS A 46 10.35 11.14 -1.19
C HIS A 46 10.00 11.88 0.11
N LEU A 47 8.81 12.48 0.18
CA LEU A 47 8.31 13.20 1.36
C LEU A 47 7.91 12.27 2.52
N SER A 48 7.85 10.95 2.28
CA SER A 48 7.35 9.98 3.25
C SER A 48 8.43 9.33 4.14
N LYS A 49 9.69 9.79 4.06
CA LYS A 49 10.84 9.24 4.81
C LYS A 49 10.67 9.13 6.32
N ASP A 50 9.89 10.02 6.92
CA ASP A 50 9.59 9.94 8.36
C ASP A 50 8.29 9.18 8.62
N LEU A 51 7.33 9.26 7.70
CA LEU A 51 5.99 8.68 7.84
C LEU A 51 6.04 7.16 7.99
N ASP A 52 6.94 6.49 7.27
CA ASP A 52 7.13 5.03 7.32
C ASP A 52 7.55 4.50 8.70
N SER A 53 8.03 5.39 9.57
CA SER A 53 8.60 5.06 10.88
C SER A 53 7.68 5.46 12.03
N ARG A 54 6.42 5.87 11.75
CA ARG A 54 5.45 6.31 12.76
C ARG A 54 4.32 5.30 12.96
N TYR A 55 4.02 5.01 14.22
CA TYR A 55 2.84 4.23 14.59
C TYR A 55 1.59 5.10 14.61
N ALA A 56 0.58 4.72 13.82
CA ALA A 56 -0.66 5.46 13.63
C ALA A 56 -1.91 4.58 13.85
N GLU A 57 -1.86 3.65 14.81
CA GLU A 57 -2.98 2.74 15.08
C GLU A 57 -4.23 3.47 15.58
N GLY A 58 -5.40 2.99 15.17
CA GLY A 58 -6.68 3.47 15.67
C GLY A 58 -7.87 3.20 14.77
N GLU A 59 -8.93 3.97 14.99
CA GLU A 59 -10.22 3.80 14.33
C GLU A 59 -10.45 4.87 13.27
N ASN A 60 -11.09 4.47 12.18
CA ASN A 60 -11.69 5.39 11.22
C ASN A 60 -13.21 5.38 11.36
N ASP A 61 -13.85 6.47 10.97
CA ASP A 61 -15.30 6.62 10.98
C ASP A 61 -15.97 5.98 9.75
N LEU A 62 -17.29 6.13 9.67
CA LEU A 62 -18.11 5.61 8.57
C LEU A 62 -17.94 6.38 7.26
N LYS A 63 -17.08 7.40 7.20
CA LYS A 63 -16.66 8.13 5.98
C LYS A 63 -15.22 7.79 5.57
N GLY A 64 -14.54 6.95 6.34
CA GLY A 64 -13.14 6.57 6.13
C GLY A 64 -12.13 7.52 6.76
N HIS A 65 -12.59 8.53 7.50
CA HIS A 65 -11.74 9.54 8.14
C HIS A 65 -11.26 9.09 9.51
N VAL A 66 -10.15 9.65 9.97
CA VAL A 66 -9.58 9.35 11.29
C VAL A 66 -10.54 9.77 12.39
N LYS A 67 -10.98 8.79 13.18
CA LYS A 67 -11.84 9.03 14.36
C LYS A 67 -11.01 9.12 15.64
N ALA A 68 -10.07 8.19 15.81
CA ALA A 68 -9.21 8.12 16.98
C ALA A 68 -7.86 7.49 16.64
N ARG A 69 -6.81 7.92 17.33
CA ARG A 69 -5.46 7.33 17.28
C ARG A 69 -4.99 6.99 18.68
N HIS A 70 -4.34 5.85 18.84
CA HIS A 70 -3.87 5.35 20.14
C HIS A 70 -2.53 5.98 20.56
N TYR A 71 -1.73 6.42 19.59
CA TYR A 71 -0.43 7.03 19.82
C TYR A 71 -0.44 8.55 19.60
N GLN A 72 0.44 9.26 20.29
CA GLN A 72 0.63 10.70 20.15
C GLN A 72 1.46 11.03 18.89
N GLY A 73 1.56 12.32 18.56
CA GLY A 73 2.39 12.81 17.43
C GLY A 73 1.74 12.71 16.06
N GLN A 74 0.46 12.37 15.96
CA GLN A 74 -0.22 12.03 14.69
C GLN A 74 -0.84 13.22 13.94
N LYS A 75 -0.57 14.47 14.38
CA LYS A 75 -1.26 15.69 13.89
C LYS A 75 -1.35 15.79 12.36
N PHE A 76 -0.27 15.45 11.65
CA PHE A 76 -0.22 15.54 10.19
C PHE A 76 -0.53 14.22 9.49
N ILE A 77 -0.21 13.07 10.10
CA ILE A 77 -0.59 11.74 9.59
C ILE A 77 -2.12 11.65 9.44
N THR A 78 -2.86 12.12 10.44
CA THR A 78 -4.32 12.20 10.37
C THR A 78 -4.80 12.97 9.14
N LYS A 79 -4.21 14.15 8.86
CA LYS A 79 -4.59 14.95 7.69
C LYS A 79 -4.26 14.25 6.37
N ILE A 80 -3.08 13.61 6.30
CA ILE A 80 -2.65 12.87 5.12
C ILE A 80 -3.65 11.73 4.82
N GLU A 81 -4.04 10.99 5.84
CA GLU A 81 -4.99 9.89 5.71
C GLU A 81 -6.38 10.39 5.27
N ASP A 82 -6.89 11.45 5.89
CA ASP A 82 -8.20 12.03 5.55
C ASP A 82 -8.24 12.55 4.10
N TYR A 83 -7.22 13.29 3.66
CA TYR A 83 -7.13 13.76 2.28
C TYR A 83 -6.99 12.61 1.29
N THR A 84 -6.25 11.55 1.64
CA THR A 84 -6.13 10.36 0.79
C THR A 84 -7.49 9.67 0.64
N ALA A 85 -8.25 9.52 1.73
CA ALA A 85 -9.60 8.97 1.69
C ALA A 85 -10.54 9.81 0.83
N ASP A 86 -10.48 11.14 0.93
CA ASP A 86 -11.31 12.05 0.11
C ASP A 86 -10.96 11.99 -1.37
N LEU A 87 -9.68 11.93 -1.72
CA LEU A 87 -9.22 11.73 -3.10
C LEU A 87 -9.73 10.40 -3.67
N MET A 88 -9.64 9.32 -2.90
CA MET A 88 -10.13 8.00 -3.32
C MET A 88 -11.65 8.01 -3.53
N LYS A 89 -12.41 8.60 -2.60
CA LYS A 89 -13.86 8.75 -2.72
C LYS A 89 -14.24 9.56 -3.96
N SER A 90 -13.54 10.67 -4.23
CA SER A 90 -13.78 11.49 -5.41
C SER A 90 -13.43 10.76 -6.71
N LEU A 91 -12.36 9.97 -6.72
CA LEU A 91 -11.89 9.24 -7.90
C LEU A 91 -12.86 8.11 -8.29
N PHE A 92 -13.33 7.34 -7.30
CA PHE A 92 -14.17 6.17 -7.52
C PHE A 92 -15.67 6.45 -7.38
N GLY A 93 -16.06 7.67 -7.00
CA GLY A 93 -17.46 8.05 -6.80
C GLY A 93 -18.13 7.26 -5.66
N CYS A 94 -17.40 6.96 -4.59
CA CYS A 94 -17.90 6.18 -3.46
C CYS A 94 -18.08 7.04 -2.18
N ASN A 95 -18.91 6.55 -1.26
CA ASN A 95 -19.21 7.26 0.00
C ASN A 95 -18.20 6.94 1.12
N TRP A 96 -17.38 5.90 0.95
CA TRP A 96 -16.45 5.40 1.95
C TRP A 96 -15.24 4.76 1.26
N ALA A 97 -14.05 4.97 1.83
CA ALA A 97 -12.81 4.34 1.42
C ALA A 97 -11.92 4.11 2.66
N ASP A 98 -11.27 2.95 2.74
CA ASP A 98 -10.21 2.68 3.72
C ASP A 98 -8.87 2.57 2.99
N VAL A 99 -7.94 3.44 3.34
CA VAL A 99 -6.64 3.60 2.67
C VAL A 99 -5.49 2.96 3.43
N ARG A 100 -5.78 2.26 4.54
CA ARG A 100 -4.76 1.69 5.44
C ARG A 100 -4.25 0.31 4.99
N LEU A 101 -4.92 -0.31 4.02
CA LEU A 101 -4.57 -1.65 3.53
C LEU A 101 -3.30 -1.60 2.68
N VAL A 102 -2.30 -2.38 3.09
CA VAL A 102 -0.93 -2.33 2.52
C VAL A 102 -0.86 -2.82 1.07
N SER A 103 -1.71 -3.78 0.69
CA SER A 103 -1.75 -4.34 -0.66
C SER A 103 -3.10 -4.99 -0.99
N GLY A 104 -3.29 -5.37 -2.25
CA GLY A 104 -4.53 -6.03 -2.71
C GLY A 104 -4.87 -7.31 -1.95
N THR A 105 -3.88 -8.14 -1.61
CA THR A 105 -4.09 -9.36 -0.81
C THR A 105 -4.69 -9.05 0.56
N HIS A 106 -4.18 -8.01 1.24
CA HIS A 106 -4.69 -7.59 2.54
C HIS A 106 -6.10 -7.01 2.43
N ALA A 107 -6.39 -6.31 1.33
CA ALA A 107 -7.72 -5.78 1.06
C ALA A 107 -8.76 -6.91 0.86
N ASN A 108 -8.42 -7.94 0.08
CA ASN A 108 -9.27 -9.11 -0.09
C ASN A 108 -9.50 -9.83 1.24
N LEU A 109 -8.43 -10.07 2.01
CA LEU A 109 -8.51 -10.74 3.30
C LEU A 109 -9.43 -9.99 4.29
N ALA A 110 -9.24 -8.67 4.43
CA ALA A 110 -10.06 -7.84 5.31
C ALA A 110 -11.54 -7.88 4.89
N THR A 111 -11.80 -7.77 3.58
CA THR A 111 -13.16 -7.81 3.02
C THR A 111 -13.84 -9.15 3.25
N PHE A 112 -13.20 -10.26 2.87
CA PHE A 112 -13.77 -11.60 3.04
C PHE A 112 -13.98 -11.94 4.51
N LYS A 113 -13.02 -11.59 5.38
CA LYS A 113 -13.17 -11.81 6.82
C LYS A 113 -14.35 -11.00 7.39
N GLY A 114 -14.45 -9.71 7.04
CA GLY A 114 -15.53 -8.84 7.48
C GLY A 114 -16.90 -9.34 7.02
N LEU A 115 -17.05 -9.65 5.74
CA LEU A 115 -18.29 -10.17 5.16
C LEU A 115 -18.67 -11.52 5.77
N SER A 116 -17.71 -12.43 5.94
CA SER A 116 -17.96 -13.75 6.52
C SER A 116 -18.47 -13.64 7.97
N MET A 117 -17.86 -12.78 8.77
CA MET A 117 -18.29 -12.52 10.14
C MET A 117 -19.68 -11.87 10.21
N ALA A 118 -19.96 -10.89 9.35
CA ALA A 118 -21.24 -10.20 9.31
C ALA A 118 -22.39 -11.12 8.86
N THR A 119 -22.14 -11.97 7.87
CA THR A 119 -23.15 -12.87 7.29
C THR A 119 -23.24 -14.23 7.98
N LYS A 120 -22.29 -14.55 8.86
CA LYS A 120 -22.11 -15.90 9.45
C LYS A 120 -21.99 -16.99 8.38
N ASN A 121 -21.37 -16.67 7.25
CA ASN A 121 -21.16 -17.57 6.13
C ASN A 121 -19.68 -17.55 5.72
N ASP A 122 -19.04 -18.70 5.65
CA ASP A 122 -17.62 -18.87 5.29
C ASP A 122 -17.42 -19.28 3.83
N ARG A 123 -18.50 -19.42 3.05
CA ARG A 123 -18.43 -19.79 1.64
C ARG A 123 -18.32 -18.56 0.75
N MET A 124 -17.26 -18.53 -0.05
CA MET A 124 -17.02 -17.55 -1.11
C MET A 124 -16.85 -18.30 -2.44
N VAL A 125 -17.18 -17.64 -3.55
CA VAL A 125 -17.00 -18.19 -4.90
C VAL A 125 -16.06 -17.28 -5.68
N VAL A 126 -15.01 -17.87 -6.26
CA VAL A 126 -14.03 -17.20 -7.11
C VAL A 126 -13.81 -18.01 -8.37
N LEU A 127 -13.33 -17.34 -9.43
CA LEU A 127 -12.90 -18.03 -10.65
C LEU A 127 -11.63 -18.86 -10.37
N PRO A 128 -11.40 -19.98 -11.07
CA PRO A 128 -10.15 -20.72 -10.96
C PRO A 128 -8.98 -19.94 -11.58
N LEU A 129 -7.75 -20.16 -11.09
CA LEU A 129 -6.53 -19.51 -11.63
C LEU A 129 -6.34 -19.77 -13.13
N SER A 130 -6.69 -20.97 -13.61
CA SER A 130 -6.63 -21.34 -15.03
C SER A 130 -7.55 -20.49 -15.92
N ALA A 131 -8.54 -19.81 -15.33
CA ALA A 131 -9.43 -18.87 -16.01
C ALA A 131 -9.02 -17.39 -15.81
N GLY A 132 -7.79 -17.13 -15.35
CA GLY A 132 -7.26 -15.78 -15.19
C GLY A 132 -7.60 -15.10 -13.86
N ALA A 133 -8.02 -15.87 -12.85
CA ALA A 133 -8.26 -15.36 -11.50
C ALA A 133 -6.96 -14.99 -10.77
N HIS A 134 -7.10 -14.29 -9.64
CA HIS A 134 -6.01 -13.98 -8.71
C HIS A 134 -5.93 -15.03 -7.58
N ILE A 135 -4.77 -15.16 -6.93
CA ILE A 135 -4.51 -16.17 -5.88
C ILE A 135 -5.36 -15.95 -4.62
N THR A 136 -5.73 -14.69 -4.34
CA THR A 136 -6.22 -14.25 -3.02
C THR A 136 -7.71 -13.99 -2.97
#